data_AF-A0A410X1B0-F1
#
_entry.id   AF-A0A410X1B0-F1
#
_cell.length_a   1.000
_cell.length_b   1.000
_cell.length_c   1.000
_cell.angle_alpha   90.00
_cell.angle_beta   90.00
_cell.angle_gamma   90.00
#
_symmetry.space_group_name_H-M   'P 1'
#
loop_
_entity.id
_entity.type
_entity.pdbx_description
1 polymer ?
#
loop_
_entity_poly.entity_id
_entity_poly.type
_entity_poly.pdbx_seq_one_letter_code
_entity_poly.pdbx_strand_id
1 'polypeptide(L)'
;MSSFQRFLRGFRFAYEGIKYAFDTQRNMKFHFVVAFLVFLAAVILGLPHWDVLFLLLAVVLVIMTELINTAVEKAVDLAMPELHPLAKIAKDTAAGAVLVAALFAVVVGMVVFYGPADRMLRKAQEAAAANMPGMVWTLIALVVLVTIVIETRFSDRGKLVRPSLLAAVLAALATLIAVIAGQTIVTLLSGTLAALALMVLAERKHRELSSLLLGSVIGAAVTLLAWLWRGWG
;
A
#
# COMPACT_ATOMS: atom_id res chain seq x y z
N MET A 1 -45.68 18.10 -13.22
CA MET A 1 -44.70 17.11 -12.72
C MET A 1 -44.79 17.01 -11.21
N SER A 2 -44.98 15.81 -10.67
CA SER A 2 -45.08 15.59 -9.22
C SER A 2 -43.73 15.79 -8.52
N SER A 3 -43.76 16.12 -7.23
CA SER A 3 -42.56 16.24 -6.37
C SER A 3 -41.71 14.96 -6.40
N PHE A 4 -42.36 13.80 -6.42
CA PHE A 4 -41.73 12.48 -6.52
C PHE A 4 -40.91 12.29 -7.82
N GLN A 5 -41.43 12.75 -8.97
CA GLN A 5 -40.72 12.70 -10.25
C GLN A 5 -39.50 13.65 -10.32
N ARG A 6 -39.49 14.73 -9.53
CA ARG A 6 -38.29 15.60 -9.39
C ARG A 6 -37.24 14.94 -8.51
N PHE A 7 -37.66 14.32 -7.40
CA PHE A 7 -36.79 13.56 -6.50
C PHE A 7 -36.06 12.43 -7.23
N LEU A 8 -36.79 11.56 -7.94
CA LEU A 8 -36.20 10.44 -8.69
C LEU A 8 -35.21 10.89 -9.79
N ARG A 9 -35.45 12.04 -10.42
CA ARG A 9 -34.50 12.60 -11.40
C ARG A 9 -33.20 13.10 -10.75
N GLY A 10 -33.27 13.65 -9.54
CA GLY A 10 -32.08 14.04 -8.77
C GLY A 10 -31.16 12.84 -8.51
N PHE A 11 -31.72 11.69 -8.12
CA PHE A 11 -30.96 10.45 -7.97
C PHE A 11 -30.33 9.98 -9.28
N ARG A 12 -31.06 10.10 -10.39
CA ARG A 12 -30.53 9.74 -11.70
C ARG A 12 -29.33 10.61 -12.08
N PHE A 13 -29.41 11.92 -11.89
CA PHE A 13 -28.28 12.81 -12.18
C PHE A 13 -27.07 12.56 -11.28
N ALA A 14 -27.29 12.30 -9.99
CA ALA A 14 -26.22 11.93 -9.07
C ALA A 14 -25.54 10.61 -9.50
N TYR A 15 -26.34 9.61 -9.90
CA TYR A 15 -25.83 8.35 -10.42
C TYR A 15 -25.04 8.52 -11.73
N GLU A 16 -25.55 9.32 -12.67
CA GLU A 16 -24.86 9.65 -13.93
C GLU A 16 -23.50 10.31 -13.65
N GLY A 17 -23.41 11.20 -12.66
CA GLY A 17 -22.15 11.82 -12.23
C GLY A 17 -21.14 10.81 -11.65
N ILE A 18 -21.60 9.92 -10.76
CA ILE A 18 -20.74 8.85 -10.21
C ILE A 18 -20.26 7.91 -11.32
N LYS A 19 -21.17 7.50 -12.21
CA LYS A 19 -20.85 6.63 -13.35
C LYS A 19 -19.83 7.29 -14.28
N TYR A 20 -20.01 8.57 -14.61
CA TYR A 20 -19.07 9.32 -15.43
C TYR A 20 -17.67 9.32 -14.81
N ALA A 21 -17.54 9.64 -13.52
CA ALA A 21 -16.25 9.64 -12.84
C ALA A 21 -15.62 8.24 -12.80
N PHE A 22 -16.43 7.19 -12.55
CA PHE A 22 -15.94 5.82 -12.54
C PHE A 22 -15.43 5.38 -13.92
N ASP A 23 -16.14 5.69 -15.00
CA ASP A 23 -15.79 5.25 -16.35
C ASP A 23 -14.56 6.00 -16.90
N THR A 24 -14.44 7.29 -16.59
CA THR A 24 -13.41 8.19 -17.15
C THR A 24 -12.14 8.29 -16.31
N GLN A 25 -12.24 8.27 -14.98
CA GLN A 25 -11.10 8.56 -14.10
C GLN A 25 -10.40 7.28 -13.63
N ARG A 26 -9.10 7.16 -13.93
CA ARG A 26 -8.28 6.01 -13.52
C ARG A 26 -8.13 5.92 -12.00
N ASN A 27 -7.97 7.07 -11.33
CA ASN A 27 -7.83 7.14 -9.87
C ASN A 27 -9.10 6.65 -9.18
N MET A 28 -10.28 7.03 -9.68
CA MET A 28 -11.56 6.52 -9.19
C MET A 28 -11.61 4.99 -9.23
N LYS A 29 -11.26 4.36 -10.37
CA LYS A 29 -11.21 2.89 -10.48
C LYS A 29 -10.25 2.27 -9.47
N PHE A 30 -9.08 2.86 -9.28
CA PHE A 30 -8.10 2.41 -8.29
C PHE A 30 -8.66 2.47 -6.87
N HIS A 31 -9.29 3.59 -6.47
CA HIS A 31 -9.90 3.74 -5.15
C HIS A 31 -11.00 2.72 -4.90
N PHE A 32 -11.83 2.40 -5.89
CA PHE A 32 -12.85 1.34 -5.76
C PHE A 32 -12.24 -0.05 -5.58
N VAL A 33 -11.18 -0.39 -6.32
CA VAL A 33 -10.47 -1.67 -6.14
C VAL A 33 -9.85 -1.76 -4.74
N VAL A 34 -9.17 -0.71 -4.28
CA VAL A 34 -8.60 -0.66 -2.94
C VAL A 34 -9.68 -0.77 -1.86
N ALA A 35 -10.79 -0.04 -2.01
CA ALA A 35 -11.92 -0.12 -1.10
C ALA A 35 -12.49 -1.55 -1.02
N PHE A 36 -12.66 -2.23 -2.15
CA PHE A 36 -13.09 -3.62 -2.19
C PHE A 36 -12.14 -4.54 -1.42
N LEU A 37 -10.83 -4.42 -1.64
CA LEU A 37 -9.82 -5.21 -0.92
C LEU A 37 -9.84 -4.94 0.60
N VAL A 38 -10.02 -3.69 1.00
CA VAL A 38 -10.11 -3.30 2.41
C VAL A 38 -11.35 -3.91 3.08
N PHE A 39 -12.51 -3.86 2.43
CA PHE A 39 -13.71 -4.51 2.98
C PHE A 39 -13.63 -6.03 2.98
N LEU A 40 -13.01 -6.63 1.96
CA LEU A 40 -12.76 -8.07 1.94
C LEU A 40 -11.86 -8.48 3.12
N ALA A 41 -10.79 -7.72 3.37
CA ALA A 41 -9.93 -7.94 4.53
C ALA A 41 -10.68 -7.75 5.85
N ALA A 42 -11.56 -6.74 5.95
CA ALA A 42 -12.40 -6.50 7.14
C ALA A 42 -13.29 -7.70 7.47
N VAL A 43 -13.90 -8.31 6.45
CA VAL A 43 -14.75 -9.49 6.60
C VAL A 43 -13.92 -10.73 7.00
N ILE A 44 -12.80 -10.98 6.30
CA ILE A 44 -11.91 -12.12 6.59
C ILE A 44 -11.35 -12.05 8.01
N LEU A 45 -11.00 -10.86 8.48
CA LEU A 45 -10.41 -10.63 9.81
C LEU A 45 -11.44 -10.49 10.93
N GLY A 46 -12.73 -10.51 10.61
CA GLY A 46 -13.82 -10.41 11.58
C GLY A 46 -13.77 -9.10 12.38
N LEU A 47 -13.65 -7.96 11.68
CA LEU A 47 -13.62 -6.65 12.33
C LEU A 47 -14.95 -6.32 13.03
N PRO A 48 -14.91 -5.67 14.21
CA PRO A 48 -16.12 -5.20 14.89
C PRO A 48 -16.82 -4.09 14.08
N HIS A 49 -18.12 -3.92 14.32
CA HIS A 49 -18.95 -2.97 13.56
C HIS A 49 -18.44 -1.53 13.57
N TRP A 50 -17.85 -1.08 14.68
CA TRP A 50 -17.29 0.27 14.81
C TRP A 50 -16.09 0.48 13.88
N ASP A 51 -15.19 -0.50 13.78
CA ASP A 51 -14.03 -0.45 12.90
C ASP A 51 -14.45 -0.41 11.43
N VAL A 52 -15.47 -1.20 11.07
CA VAL A 52 -16.06 -1.19 9.71
C VAL A 52 -16.68 0.18 9.39
N LEU A 53 -17.31 0.84 10.36
CA LEU A 53 -17.88 2.18 10.17
C LEU A 53 -16.79 3.23 9.88
N PHE A 54 -15.65 3.17 10.57
CA PHE A 54 -14.52 4.05 10.29
C PHE A 54 -13.89 3.79 8.93
N LEU A 55 -13.74 2.52 8.53
CA LEU A 55 -13.29 2.18 7.17
C LEU A 55 -14.26 2.70 6.10
N LEU A 56 -15.57 2.58 6.34
CA LEU A 56 -16.59 3.12 5.44
C LEU A 56 -16.49 4.63 5.32
N LEU A 57 -16.35 5.34 6.44
CA LEU A 57 -16.17 6.80 6.44
C LEU A 57 -14.93 7.21 5.63
N ALA A 58 -13.80 6.53 5.85
CA ALA A 58 -12.56 6.81 5.13
C ALA A 58 -12.70 6.59 3.62
N VAL A 59 -13.28 5.46 3.20
CA VAL A 59 -13.51 5.15 1.78
C VAL A 59 -14.45 6.16 1.12
N VAL A 60 -15.58 6.48 1.79
CA VAL A 60 -16.55 7.45 1.27
C VAL A 60 -15.91 8.84 1.13
N LEU A 61 -15.07 9.25 2.08
CA LEU A 61 -14.38 10.53 2.03
C LEU A 61 -13.46 10.63 0.81
N VAL A 62 -12.69 9.57 0.51
CA VAL A 62 -11.80 9.51 -0.66
C VAL A 62 -12.59 9.56 -1.97
N ILE A 63 -13.68 8.80 -2.07
CA ILE A 63 -14.55 8.82 -3.28
C ILE A 63 -15.19 10.21 -3.44
N MET A 64 -15.64 10.82 -2.35
CA MET A 64 -16.25 12.15 -2.38
C MET A 64 -15.27 13.21 -2.85
N THR A 65 -14.03 13.22 -2.34
CA THR A 65 -13.02 14.19 -2.80
C THR A 65 -12.60 13.95 -4.24
N GLU A 66 -12.55 12.70 -4.71
CA GLU A 66 -12.25 12.38 -6.11
C GLU A 66 -13.37 12.85 -7.07
N LEU A 67 -14.64 12.73 -6.65
CA LEU A 67 -15.77 13.29 -7.41
C LEU A 67 -15.71 14.81 -7.48
N ILE A 68 -15.40 15.48 -6.37
CA ILE A 68 -15.22 16.93 -6.32
C ILE A 68 -14.05 17.35 -7.22
N ASN A 69 -12.92 16.63 -7.16
CA ASN A 69 -11.77 16.88 -8.01
C ASN A 69 -12.12 16.79 -9.50
N THR A 70 -12.85 15.74 -9.89
CA THR A 70 -13.33 15.59 -11.27
C THR A 70 -14.26 16.72 -11.69
N ALA A 71 -15.18 17.13 -10.80
CA ALA A 71 -16.11 18.23 -11.08
C ALA A 71 -15.37 19.56 -11.27
N VAL A 72 -14.40 19.87 -10.40
CA VAL A 72 -13.55 21.07 -10.50
C VAL A 72 -12.73 21.03 -11.79
N GLU A 73 -12.12 19.89 -12.11
CA GLU A 73 -11.35 19.71 -13.33
C GLU A 73 -12.19 20.04 -14.57
N LYS A 74 -13.40 19.47 -14.69
CA LYS A 74 -14.29 19.71 -15.84
C LYS A 74 -14.84 21.13 -15.89
N ALA A 75 -15.13 21.73 -14.74
CA ALA A 75 -15.58 23.12 -14.68
C ALA A 75 -14.47 24.08 -15.12
N VAL A 76 -13.23 23.85 -14.68
CA VAL A 76 -12.06 24.65 -15.05
C VAL A 76 -11.70 24.45 -16.53
N ASP A 77 -11.73 23.20 -17.03
CA ASP A 77 -11.50 22.90 -18.46
C ASP A 77 -12.49 23.62 -19.37
N LEU A 78 -13.76 23.71 -18.94
CA LEU A 78 -14.80 24.41 -19.68
C LEU A 78 -14.61 25.93 -19.66
N ALA A 79 -14.27 26.50 -18.50
CA ALA A 79 -14.15 27.95 -18.33
C ALA A 79 -12.84 28.51 -18.90
N MET A 80 -11.75 27.75 -18.85
CA MET A 80 -10.41 28.17 -19.22
C MET A 80 -9.70 27.04 -20.01
N PRO A 81 -9.97 26.94 -21.32
CA PRO A 81 -9.34 25.92 -22.17
C PRO A 81 -7.84 26.15 -22.40
N GLU A 82 -7.36 27.38 -22.21
CA GLU A 82 -5.93 27.72 -22.25
C GLU A 82 -5.29 27.67 -20.85
N LEU A 83 -3.98 27.41 -20.80
CA LEU A 83 -3.21 27.32 -19.56
C LEU A 83 -3.17 28.66 -18.82
N HIS A 84 -4.00 28.80 -17.78
CA HIS A 84 -4.02 29.95 -16.88
C HIS A 84 -3.43 29.60 -15.50
N PRO A 85 -2.58 30.44 -14.87
CA PRO A 85 -2.00 30.17 -13.56
C PRO A 85 -3.04 29.85 -12.47
N LEU A 86 -4.16 30.58 -12.43
CA LEU A 86 -5.26 30.31 -11.49
C LEU A 86 -5.97 28.97 -11.75
N ALA A 87 -6.12 28.58 -13.02
CA ALA A 87 -6.72 27.29 -13.38
C ALA A 87 -5.85 26.12 -12.89
N LYS A 88 -4.52 26.28 -12.99
CA LYS A 88 -3.57 25.33 -12.40
C LYS A 88 -3.74 25.24 -10.87
N ILE A 89 -3.76 26.36 -10.17
CA ILE A 89 -3.90 26.37 -8.70
C ILE A 89 -5.22 25.70 -8.26
N ALA A 90 -6.32 25.96 -8.96
CA ALA A 90 -7.61 25.34 -8.65
C ALA A 90 -7.56 23.80 -8.78
N LYS A 91 -6.98 23.30 -9.88
CA LYS A 91 -6.80 21.85 -10.11
C LYS A 91 -5.84 21.22 -9.10
N ASP A 92 -4.70 21.86 -8.85
CA ASP A 92 -3.70 21.37 -7.89
C ASP A 92 -4.28 21.30 -6.47
N THR A 93 -5.10 22.29 -6.08
CA THR A 93 -5.77 22.32 -4.78
C THR A 93 -6.81 21.20 -4.65
N ALA A 94 -7.60 20.97 -5.70
CA ALA A 94 -8.57 19.89 -5.73
C ALA A 94 -7.91 18.50 -5.63
N ALA A 95 -6.80 18.30 -6.36
CA ALA A 95 -5.98 17.10 -6.23
C ALA A 95 -5.37 16.97 -4.82
N GLY A 96 -4.94 18.07 -4.21
CA GLY A 96 -4.48 18.12 -2.83
C GLY A 96 -5.52 17.64 -1.82
N ALA A 97 -6.80 17.95 -2.02
CA ALA A 97 -7.88 17.47 -1.16
C ALA A 97 -8.05 15.93 -1.23
N VAL A 98 -7.89 15.34 -2.42
CA VAL A 98 -7.87 13.87 -2.60
C VAL A 98 -6.71 13.26 -1.82
N LEU A 99 -5.51 13.85 -1.91
CA LEU A 99 -4.33 13.38 -1.20
C LEU A 99 -4.53 13.38 0.32
N VAL A 100 -5.11 14.44 0.88
CA VAL A 100 -5.41 14.52 2.32
C VAL A 100 -6.42 13.45 2.75
N ALA A 101 -7.48 13.23 1.96
CA ALA A 101 -8.46 12.17 2.24
C ALA A 101 -7.82 10.77 2.16
N ALA A 102 -6.93 10.54 1.18
CA ALA A 102 -6.21 9.28 1.04
C ALA A 102 -5.27 9.03 2.23
N LEU A 103 -4.56 10.05 2.71
CA LEU A 103 -3.70 9.93 3.89
C LEU A 103 -4.53 9.60 5.15
N PHE A 104 -5.68 10.26 5.33
CA PHE A 104 -6.60 9.93 6.41
C PHE A 104 -7.06 8.47 6.34
N ALA A 105 -7.41 7.97 5.14
CA ALA A 105 -7.80 6.58 4.95
C ALA A 105 -6.68 5.59 5.31
N VAL A 106 -5.43 5.93 5.01
CA VAL A 106 -4.25 5.14 5.41
C VAL A 106 -4.13 5.10 6.95
N VAL A 107 -4.29 6.24 7.62
CA VAL A 107 -4.24 6.31 9.10
C VAL A 107 -5.36 5.47 9.74
N VAL A 108 -6.59 5.60 9.24
CA VAL A 108 -7.73 4.79 9.72
C VAL A 108 -7.46 3.31 9.51
N GLY A 109 -6.98 2.91 8.32
CA GLY A 109 -6.60 1.54 8.04
C GLY A 109 -5.55 1.00 9.02
N MET A 110 -4.51 1.77 9.31
CA MET A 110 -3.48 1.37 10.27
C MET A 110 -4.06 1.13 11.67
N VAL A 111 -4.95 2.01 12.15
CA VAL A 111 -5.55 1.88 13.49
C VAL A 111 -6.49 0.68 13.55
N VAL A 112 -7.38 0.55 12.57
CA VAL A 112 -8.40 -0.51 12.53
C VAL A 112 -7.78 -1.90 12.34
N PHE A 113 -6.82 -2.03 11.44
CA PHE A 113 -6.19 -3.33 11.18
C PHE A 113 -5.09 -3.69 12.18
N TYR A 114 -4.66 -2.77 13.06
CA TYR A 114 -3.62 -3.03 14.06
C TYR A 114 -3.93 -4.25 14.94
N GLY A 115 -5.12 -4.29 15.55
CA GLY A 115 -5.50 -5.36 16.49
C GLY A 115 -5.54 -6.76 15.85
N PRO A 116 -6.23 -6.95 14.71
CA PRO A 116 -6.17 -8.21 13.98
C PRO A 116 -4.76 -8.58 13.49
N ALA A 117 -4.00 -7.60 12.98
CA ALA A 117 -2.63 -7.84 12.53
C ALA A 117 -1.72 -8.29 13.67
N ASP A 118 -1.84 -7.68 14.86
CA ASP A 118 -1.10 -8.06 16.06
C ASP A 118 -1.39 -9.52 16.45
N ARG A 119 -2.66 -9.93 16.46
CA ARG A 119 -3.05 -11.30 16.76
C ARG A 119 -2.48 -12.30 15.75
N MET A 120 -2.48 -11.97 14.47
CA MET A 120 -1.90 -12.83 13.43
C MET A 120 -0.39 -12.94 13.57
N LEU A 121 0.30 -11.81 13.78
CA LEU A 121 1.74 -11.76 13.90
C LEU A 121 2.22 -12.49 15.16
N ARG A 122 1.55 -12.31 16.29
CA ARG A 122 1.87 -13.02 17.53
C ARG A 122 1.71 -14.53 17.38
N LYS A 123 0.64 -15.01 16.74
CA LYS A 123 0.49 -16.45 16.43
C LYS A 123 1.62 -16.97 15.55
N ALA A 124 2.02 -16.20 14.55
CA ALA A 124 3.14 -16.55 13.68
C ALA A 124 4.48 -16.56 14.45
N GLN A 125 4.67 -15.66 15.41
CA GLN A 125 5.86 -15.55 16.27
C GLN A 125 5.92 -16.63 17.36
N GLU A 126 4.79 -17.03 17.95
CA GLU A 126 4.71 -18.12 18.93
C GLU A 126 5.10 -19.46 18.31
N ALA A 127 4.74 -19.71 17.04
CA ALA A 127 5.21 -20.85 16.27
C ALA A 127 6.73 -20.83 15.96
N ALA A 128 7.38 -19.70 16.22
CA ALA A 128 8.66 -19.30 15.65
C ALA A 128 9.77 -19.14 16.71
N ALA A 129 9.41 -18.73 17.93
CA ALA A 129 10.33 -18.35 19.01
C ALA A 129 11.14 -19.51 19.66
N ALA A 130 11.05 -20.74 19.17
CA ALA A 130 11.60 -21.91 19.86
C ALA A 130 13.14 -22.07 19.91
N ASN A 131 13.98 -21.22 19.28
CA ASN A 131 15.45 -21.41 19.26
C ASN A 131 16.27 -20.07 19.20
N MET A 132 17.55 -20.09 19.56
CA MET A 132 18.27 -18.93 20.12
C MET A 132 19.19 -18.10 19.15
N PRO A 133 19.74 -16.94 19.58
CA PRO A 133 20.27 -15.79 18.78
C PRO A 133 21.33 -16.00 17.68
N GLY A 134 22.02 -17.15 17.61
CA GLY A 134 23.04 -17.39 16.57
C GLY A 134 22.46 -17.38 15.14
N MET A 135 21.18 -17.71 15.03
CA MET A 135 20.49 -17.81 13.76
C MET A 135 20.30 -16.46 13.04
N VAL A 136 20.17 -15.38 13.81
CA VAL A 136 19.99 -14.00 13.30
C VAL A 136 21.16 -13.62 12.39
N TRP A 137 22.38 -13.92 12.84
CA TRP A 137 23.60 -13.65 12.09
C TRP A 137 23.77 -14.59 10.89
N THR A 138 23.37 -15.86 11.02
CA THR A 138 23.39 -16.79 9.87
C THR A 138 22.40 -16.39 8.77
N LEU A 139 21.23 -15.84 9.14
CA LEU A 139 20.22 -15.36 8.20
C LEU A 139 20.69 -14.13 7.44
N ILE A 140 21.28 -13.15 8.14
CA ILE A 140 21.87 -11.97 7.50
C ILE A 140 22.97 -12.39 6.53
N ALA A 141 23.86 -13.29 6.95
CA ALA A 141 24.94 -13.80 6.10
C ALA A 141 24.41 -14.53 4.85
N LEU A 142 23.38 -15.38 5.01
CA LEU A 142 22.74 -16.11 3.92
C LEU A 142 22.05 -15.17 2.92
N VAL A 143 21.29 -14.18 3.41
CA VAL A 143 20.63 -13.19 2.55
C VAL A 143 21.67 -12.39 1.76
N VAL A 144 22.73 -11.91 2.42
CA VAL A 144 23.81 -11.17 1.75
C VAL A 144 24.47 -12.06 0.68
N LEU A 145 24.80 -13.30 1.02
CA LEU A 145 25.41 -14.26 0.09
C LEU A 145 24.50 -14.56 -1.11
N VAL A 146 23.25 -14.94 -0.87
CA VAL A 146 22.27 -15.25 -1.92
C VAL A 146 22.07 -14.04 -2.83
N THR A 147 21.99 -12.85 -2.25
CA THR A 147 21.79 -11.65 -3.05
C THR A 147 23.02 -11.31 -3.90
N ILE A 148 24.23 -11.45 -3.36
CA ILE A 148 25.48 -11.30 -4.13
C ILE A 148 25.57 -12.35 -5.23
N VAL A 149 25.24 -13.62 -4.96
CA VAL A 149 25.27 -14.71 -5.94
C VAL A 149 24.28 -14.45 -7.08
N ILE A 150 23.08 -13.94 -6.77
CA ILE A 150 22.08 -13.58 -7.77
C ILE A 150 22.57 -12.34 -8.56
N GLU A 151 23.04 -11.29 -7.90
CA GLU A 151 23.54 -10.09 -8.59
C GLU A 151 24.70 -10.40 -9.55
N THR A 152 25.61 -11.29 -9.14
CA THR A 152 26.74 -11.74 -9.98
C THR A 152 26.31 -12.69 -11.11
N ARG A 153 25.38 -13.62 -10.87
CA ARG A 153 24.90 -14.57 -11.90
C ARG A 153 24.00 -13.94 -12.96
N PHE A 154 23.21 -12.93 -12.61
CA PHE A 154 22.27 -12.27 -13.51
C PHE A 154 22.88 -11.02 -14.17
N SER A 155 24.17 -10.76 -13.96
CA SER A 155 24.91 -9.69 -14.66
C SER A 155 25.02 -9.94 -16.17
N ASP A 156 25.12 -11.19 -16.64
CA ASP A 156 25.56 -11.49 -18.01
C ASP A 156 24.48 -11.92 -19.02
N ARG A 157 23.17 -11.79 -18.74
CA ARG A 157 22.14 -12.13 -19.75
C ARG A 157 21.06 -11.06 -19.86
N GLY A 158 21.14 -10.27 -20.93
CA GLY A 158 20.35 -9.06 -21.22
C GLY A 158 18.84 -9.24 -21.47
N LYS A 159 18.12 -10.03 -20.67
CA LYS A 159 16.65 -10.11 -20.69
C LYS A 159 15.98 -10.23 -19.31
N LEU A 160 16.73 -10.31 -18.21
CA LEU A 160 16.17 -10.49 -16.86
C LEU A 160 16.43 -9.25 -15.99
N VAL A 161 15.38 -8.84 -15.26
CA VAL A 161 15.45 -7.74 -14.29
C VAL A 161 16.41 -8.13 -13.16
N ARG A 162 17.45 -7.33 -12.94
CA ARG A 162 18.44 -7.56 -11.88
C ARG A 162 17.85 -7.16 -10.53
N PRO A 163 17.77 -8.04 -9.51
CA PRO A 163 17.26 -7.65 -8.20
C PRO A 163 18.23 -6.72 -7.48
N SER A 164 17.69 -5.75 -6.74
CA SER A 164 18.52 -4.79 -6.00
C SER A 164 19.00 -5.35 -4.66
N LEU A 165 20.32 -5.36 -4.44
CA LEU A 165 20.93 -5.78 -3.17
C LEU A 165 20.42 -5.00 -1.96
N LEU A 166 20.40 -3.66 -2.06
CA LEU A 166 19.91 -2.83 -0.96
C LEU A 166 18.43 -3.10 -0.66
N ALA A 167 17.61 -3.39 -1.69
CA ALA A 167 16.21 -3.70 -1.48
C ALA A 167 16.00 -5.04 -0.79
N ALA A 168 16.83 -6.05 -1.11
CA ALA A 168 16.83 -7.34 -0.44
C ALA A 168 17.29 -7.23 1.02
N VAL A 169 18.37 -6.50 1.28
CA VAL A 169 18.88 -6.29 2.65
C VAL A 169 17.87 -5.54 3.51
N LEU A 170 17.27 -4.45 3.00
CA LEU A 170 16.23 -3.70 3.72
C LEU A 170 15.03 -4.57 4.07
N ALA A 171 14.54 -5.37 3.11
CA ALA A 171 13.41 -6.27 3.34
C ALA A 171 13.76 -7.41 4.30
N ALA A 172 14.97 -7.98 4.21
CA ALA A 172 15.44 -9.01 5.11
C ALA A 172 15.58 -8.51 6.56
N LEU A 173 16.16 -7.33 6.77
CA LEU A 173 16.27 -6.72 8.09
C LEU A 173 14.90 -6.42 8.68
N ALA A 174 13.98 -5.83 7.91
CA ALA A 174 12.61 -5.60 8.36
C ALA A 174 11.89 -6.91 8.73
N THR A 175 12.06 -7.95 7.92
CA THR A 175 11.50 -9.29 8.18
C THR A 175 12.12 -9.94 9.42
N LEU A 176 13.42 -9.79 9.63
CA LEU A 176 14.13 -10.33 10.78
C LEU A 176 13.70 -9.64 12.08
N ILE A 177 13.58 -8.31 12.05
CA ILE A 177 13.02 -7.52 13.16
C ILE A 177 11.57 -7.95 13.42
N ALA A 178 10.76 -8.10 12.37
CA ALA A 178 9.37 -8.54 12.47
C ALA A 178 9.22 -9.87 13.20
N VAL A 179 10.16 -10.79 12.97
CA VAL A 179 10.10 -12.14 13.50
C VAL A 179 10.72 -12.25 14.90
N ILE A 180 11.73 -11.44 15.22
CA ILE A 180 12.40 -11.44 16.53
C ILE A 180 11.68 -10.57 17.57
N ALA A 181 11.18 -9.40 17.16
CA ALA A 181 10.79 -8.36 18.10
C ALA A 181 9.62 -8.75 19.01
N GLY A 182 8.76 -9.69 18.60
CA GLY A 182 7.59 -10.11 19.39
C GLY A 182 6.51 -9.02 19.55
N GLN A 183 6.79 -7.80 19.08
CA GLN A 183 5.96 -6.62 19.24
C GLN A 183 5.51 -6.10 17.86
N THR A 184 4.20 -5.93 17.71
CA THR A 184 3.60 -5.49 16.45
C THR A 184 4.01 -4.08 16.07
N ILE A 185 4.14 -3.18 17.04
CA ILE A 185 4.59 -1.80 16.79
C ILE A 185 6.00 -1.79 16.18
N VAL A 186 6.94 -2.56 16.74
CA VAL A 186 8.32 -2.64 16.24
C VAL A 186 8.37 -3.22 14.82
N THR A 187 7.51 -4.19 14.54
CA THR A 187 7.35 -4.80 13.22
C THR A 187 6.82 -3.80 12.19
N LEU A 188 5.77 -3.05 12.53
CA LEU A 188 5.19 -2.03 11.66
C LEU A 188 6.17 -0.89 11.40
N LEU A 189 6.89 -0.42 12.42
CA LEU A 189 7.90 0.64 12.28
C LEU A 189 9.07 0.21 11.40
N SER A 190 9.62 -1.00 11.61
CA SER A 190 10.72 -1.51 10.78
C SER A 190 10.30 -1.76 9.33
N GLY A 191 9.08 -2.28 9.10
CA GLY A 191 8.52 -2.41 7.75
C GLY A 191 8.30 -1.07 7.06
N THR A 192 7.78 -0.07 7.80
CA THR A 192 7.59 1.29 7.28
C THR A 192 8.92 1.94 6.92
N LEU A 193 9.94 1.79 7.78
CA LEU A 193 11.29 2.30 7.51
C LEU A 193 11.90 1.67 6.25
N ALA A 194 11.73 0.35 6.07
CA ALA A 194 12.18 -0.33 4.86
C ALA A 194 11.43 0.17 3.61
N ALA A 195 10.10 0.36 3.69
CA ALA A 195 9.30 0.89 2.59
C ALA A 195 9.73 2.32 2.20
N LEU A 196 9.96 3.21 3.17
CA LEU A 196 10.46 4.55 2.94
C LEU A 196 11.85 4.53 2.28
N ALA A 197 12.75 3.69 2.78
CA ALA A 197 14.08 3.52 2.18
C ALA A 197 13.99 3.01 0.73
N LEU A 198 13.05 2.11 0.41
CA LEU A 198 12.79 1.64 -0.96
C LEU A 198 12.23 2.75 -1.86
N MET A 199 11.32 3.59 -1.36
CA MET A 199 10.81 4.74 -2.11
C MET A 199 11.93 5.73 -2.46
N VAL A 200 12.79 6.04 -1.48
CA VAL A 200 13.98 6.88 -1.70
C VAL A 200 14.93 6.26 -2.74
N LEU A 201 15.05 4.92 -2.77
CA LEU A 201 15.84 4.23 -3.79
C LEU A 201 15.19 4.25 -5.17
N ALA A 202 13.86 4.27 -5.26
CA ALA A 202 13.10 4.32 -6.50
C ALA A 202 13.19 5.68 -7.20
N GLU A 203 13.33 6.76 -6.45
CA GLU A 203 13.50 8.12 -7.01
C GLU A 203 14.87 8.35 -7.66
N ARG A 204 15.85 7.48 -7.39
CA ARG A 204 17.19 7.59 -8.01
C ARG A 204 17.15 7.06 -9.44
N LYS A 205 17.50 7.92 -10.42
CA LYS A 205 17.48 7.74 -11.91
C LYS A 205 18.00 6.41 -12.51
N HIS A 206 18.57 5.50 -11.72
CA HIS A 206 19.23 4.27 -12.17
C HIS A 206 18.58 2.97 -11.67
N ARG A 207 17.41 3.00 -11.00
CA ARG A 207 16.78 1.79 -10.46
C ARG A 207 15.37 1.59 -10.99
N GLU A 208 15.15 0.51 -11.72
CA GLU A 208 13.81 0.09 -12.13
C GLU A 208 13.00 -0.42 -10.93
N LEU A 209 11.70 -0.10 -10.88
CA LEU A 209 10.80 -0.52 -9.81
C LEU A 209 10.74 -2.06 -9.68
N SER A 210 10.79 -2.76 -10.80
CA SER A 210 10.84 -4.22 -10.89
C SER A 210 12.06 -4.81 -10.17
N SER A 211 13.22 -4.14 -10.25
CA SER A 211 14.47 -4.53 -9.57
C SER A 211 14.35 -4.43 -8.06
N LEU A 212 13.73 -3.35 -7.57
CA LEU A 212 13.51 -3.12 -6.14
C LEU A 212 12.53 -4.16 -5.57
N LEU A 213 11.40 -4.37 -6.25
CA LEU A 213 10.39 -5.36 -5.85
C LEU A 213 10.97 -6.78 -5.79
N LEU A 214 11.71 -7.18 -6.84
CA LEU A 214 12.32 -8.50 -6.89
C LEU A 214 13.34 -8.70 -5.76
N GLY A 215 14.18 -7.69 -5.49
CA GLY A 215 15.11 -7.72 -4.36
C GLY A 215 14.39 -7.86 -3.02
N SER A 216 13.35 -7.06 -2.77
CA SER A 216 12.59 -7.11 -1.52
C SER A 216 11.90 -8.46 -1.29
N VAL A 217 11.31 -9.05 -2.33
CA VAL A 217 10.69 -10.38 -2.25
C VAL A 217 11.73 -11.44 -1.91
N ILE A 218 12.90 -11.43 -2.57
CA ILE A 218 13.98 -12.38 -2.28
C ILE A 218 14.45 -12.23 -0.83
N GLY A 219 14.73 -11.01 -0.38
CA GLY A 219 15.20 -10.76 0.99
C GLY A 219 14.22 -11.26 2.05
N ALA A 220 12.94 -10.91 1.91
CA ALA A 220 11.89 -11.36 2.82
C ALA A 220 11.70 -12.88 2.77
N ALA A 221 11.64 -13.48 1.58
CA ALA A 221 11.43 -14.92 1.40
C ALA A 221 12.58 -15.76 1.97
N VAL A 222 13.84 -15.41 1.69
CA VAL A 222 15.01 -16.11 2.25
C VAL A 222 15.00 -16.05 3.77
N THR A 223 14.70 -14.88 4.33
CA THR A 223 14.63 -14.68 5.79
C THR A 223 13.51 -15.52 6.40
N LEU A 224 12.32 -15.53 5.80
CA LEU A 224 11.17 -16.32 6.26
C LEU A 224 11.41 -17.83 6.13
N LEU A 225 11.93 -18.31 5.00
CA LEU A 225 12.17 -19.73 4.77
C LEU A 225 13.19 -20.30 5.74
N ALA A 226 14.31 -19.59 5.92
CA ALA A 226 15.34 -20.03 6.84
C ALA A 226 14.88 -19.88 8.32
N TRP A 227 13.94 -18.97 8.60
CA TRP A 227 13.26 -18.93 9.89
C TRP A 227 12.26 -20.09 10.09
N LEU A 228 11.50 -20.50 9.06
CA LEU A 228 10.51 -21.58 9.13
C LEU A 228 11.15 -22.98 9.16
N TRP A 229 12.27 -23.18 8.47
CA TRP A 229 13.02 -24.45 8.43
C TRP A 229 13.39 -24.96 9.83
N ARG A 230 13.64 -24.04 10.75
CA ARG A 230 13.89 -24.29 12.18
C ARG A 230 12.78 -25.05 12.90
N GLY A 231 11.52 -24.96 12.46
CA GLY A 231 10.39 -25.60 13.14
C GLY A 231 10.32 -27.13 12.96
N TRP A 232 11.19 -27.70 12.12
CA TRP A 232 11.22 -29.12 11.77
C TRP A 232 12.39 -29.89 12.41
N GLY A 233 13.16 -29.24 13.30
CA GLY A 233 14.34 -29.81 13.96
C GLY A 233 14.23 -29.77 15.48
#